data_AF-A0A3S0QTB5-F1
#
_entry.id   AF-A0A3S0QTB5-F1
#
_cell.length_a   1.000
_cell.length_b   1.000
_cell.length_c   1.000
_cell.angle_alpha   90.00
_cell.angle_beta   90.00
_cell.angle_gamma   90.00
#
_symmetry.space_group_name_H-M   'P 1'
#
loop_
_entity.id
_entity.type
_entity.pdbx_description
1 polymer ?
#
loop_
_entity_poly.entity_id
_entity_poly.type
_entity_poly.pdbx_seq_one_letter_code
_entity_poly.pdbx_strand_id
1 'polypeptide(L)'
;MRRILITMALACVAFVSVNAQERYKAALQMAREVAEDEKKEIGLRKIATFKYDELCYIGQRTMEQMPDKSAELDDQALALFEFLDLYLSNFEKAGKKQQYKVMQDFKQFCIEFPRYDDSDTTLTEAYYNENYITPFNLNTDWVKAYEKARTIYKK
;
A
#
# COMPACT_ATOMS: atom_id res chain seq x y z
N MET A 1 4.49 0.07 22.75
CA MET A 1 4.56 0.84 21.50
C MET A 1 3.90 2.17 21.78
N ARG A 2 4.69 3.25 21.84
CA ARG A 2 4.11 4.61 21.90
C ARG A 2 3.14 4.72 20.74
N ARG A 3 1.92 5.19 21.02
CA ARG A 3 0.85 5.37 20.04
C ARG A 3 1.47 6.00 18.78
N ILE A 4 1.59 5.21 17.71
CA ILE A 4 1.93 5.76 16.41
C ILE A 4 0.68 6.56 16.06
N LEU A 5 0.69 7.85 16.35
CA LEU A 5 -0.36 8.76 15.93
C LEU A 5 -0.16 8.91 14.42
N ILE A 6 -0.61 7.92 13.66
CA ILE A 6 -0.66 7.97 12.20
C ILE A 6 -1.59 9.14 11.88
N THR A 7 -0.99 10.29 11.59
CA THR A 7 -1.75 11.46 11.18
C THR A 7 -2.22 11.20 9.75
N MET A 8 -3.45 10.72 9.74
CA MET A 8 -4.36 10.18 8.73
C MET A 8 -4.75 11.18 7.61
N ALA A 9 -3.83 12.02 7.14
CA ALA A 9 -4.17 13.16 6.27
C ALA A 9 -3.46 13.18 4.90
N LEU A 10 -2.53 12.26 4.60
CA LEU A 10 -1.78 12.33 3.34
C LEU A 10 -2.56 11.77 2.13
N ALA A 11 -3.47 10.81 2.33
CA ALA A 11 -4.20 10.18 1.22
C ALA A 11 -5.20 11.14 0.55
N CYS A 12 -5.78 12.10 1.28
CA CYS A 12 -6.84 12.94 0.73
C CYS A 12 -6.33 14.16 -0.06
N VAL A 13 -5.14 14.69 0.26
CA VAL A 13 -4.69 15.99 -0.29
C VAL A 13 -4.22 15.87 -1.74
N ALA A 14 -3.58 14.76 -2.14
CA ALA A 14 -3.10 14.58 -3.51
C ALA A 14 -4.20 14.26 -4.54
N PHE A 15 -5.40 13.89 -4.08
CA PHE A 15 -6.50 13.49 -4.97
C PHE A 15 -7.50 14.63 -5.24
N VAL A 16 -7.28 15.82 -4.67
CA VAL A 16 -8.15 16.99 -4.91
C VAL A 16 -7.67 17.75 -6.16
N SER A 17 -8.51 17.82 -7.20
CA SER A 17 -8.39 18.69 -8.39
C SER A 17 -7.26 18.45 -9.40
N VAL A 18 -6.52 17.35 -9.29
CA VAL A 18 -5.38 17.00 -10.18
C VAL A 18 -5.84 16.07 -11.31
N ASN A 19 -5.27 16.22 -12.53
CA ASN A 19 -5.56 15.32 -13.67
C ASN A 19 -5.22 13.88 -13.28
N ALA A 20 -5.94 12.87 -13.78
CA ALA A 20 -5.83 11.49 -13.32
C ALA A 20 -4.35 11.06 -13.16
N GLN A 21 -3.58 10.98 -14.25
CA GLN A 21 -2.16 10.57 -14.23
C GLN A 21 -1.23 11.40 -13.33
N GLU A 22 -1.63 12.62 -12.95
CA GLU A 22 -0.85 13.44 -12.03
C GLU A 22 -1.04 12.97 -10.57
N ARG A 23 -2.13 12.25 -10.23
CA ARG A 23 -2.39 11.70 -8.89
C ARG A 23 -1.45 10.56 -8.56
N TYR A 24 -1.26 9.60 -9.47
CA TYR A 24 -0.24 8.56 -9.31
C TYR A 24 1.15 9.17 -9.10
N LYS A 25 1.54 10.16 -9.92
CA LYS A 25 2.83 10.86 -9.77
C LYS A 25 2.95 11.59 -8.43
N ALA A 26 1.89 12.25 -7.98
CA ALA A 26 1.85 12.92 -6.68
C ALA A 26 1.96 11.91 -5.53
N ALA A 27 1.25 10.77 -5.61
CA ALA A 27 1.35 9.69 -4.64
C ALA A 27 2.77 9.12 -4.54
N LEU A 28 3.42 8.91 -5.69
CA LEU A 28 4.80 8.44 -5.78
C LEU A 28 5.76 9.44 -5.12
N GLN A 29 5.64 10.72 -5.47
CA GLN A 29 6.49 11.79 -4.92
C GLN A 29 6.33 11.91 -3.40
N MET A 30 5.10 11.92 -2.89
CA MET A 30 4.84 12.01 -1.45
C MET A 30 5.40 10.80 -0.69
N ALA A 31 5.24 9.59 -1.22
CA ALA A 31 5.78 8.38 -0.60
C ALA A 31 7.31 8.44 -0.52
N ARG A 32 7.95 8.90 -1.60
CA ARG A 32 9.40 9.11 -1.65
C ARG A 32 9.88 10.12 -0.61
N GLU A 33 9.26 11.29 -0.56
CA GLU A 33 9.64 12.36 0.38
C GLU A 33 9.59 11.90 1.83
N VAL A 34 8.57 11.12 2.21
CA VAL A 34 8.46 10.58 3.56
C VAL A 34 9.48 9.46 3.82
N ALA A 35 9.76 8.61 2.84
CA ALA A 35 10.74 7.52 2.98
C ALA A 35 12.17 8.07 3.19
N GLU A 36 12.53 9.11 2.45
CA GLU A 36 13.86 9.74 2.44
C GLU A 36 14.06 10.74 3.61
N ASP A 37 13.00 11.22 4.26
CA ASP A 37 13.11 12.18 5.39
C ASP A 37 13.64 11.50 6.66
N GLU A 38 14.95 11.61 6.89
CA GLU A 38 15.64 11.09 8.08
C GLU A 38 15.15 11.68 9.41
N LYS A 39 14.40 12.78 9.39
CA LYS A 39 13.80 13.38 10.60
C LYS A 39 12.50 12.68 11.01
N LYS A 40 11.92 11.84 10.15
CA LYS A 40 10.71 11.06 10.45
C LYS A 40 11.04 9.79 11.22
N GLU A 41 10.05 9.31 11.96
CA GLU A 41 10.14 8.05 12.71
C GLU A 41 10.33 6.85 11.76
N ILE A 42 11.15 5.87 12.15
CA ILE A 42 11.57 4.77 11.29
C ILE A 42 10.41 3.90 10.81
N GLY A 43 9.40 3.65 11.64
CA GLY A 43 8.17 2.95 11.26
C GLY A 43 7.40 3.68 10.17
N LEU A 44 7.21 5.00 10.31
CA LEU A 44 6.59 5.82 9.27
C LEU A 44 7.38 5.78 7.96
N ARG A 45 8.71 5.89 8.04
CA ARG A 45 9.59 5.80 6.86
C ARG A 45 9.45 4.44 6.16
N LYS A 46 9.43 3.33 6.92
CA LYS A 46 9.25 1.97 6.36
C LYS A 46 7.91 1.79 5.63
N ILE A 47 6.82 2.33 6.18
CA ILE A 47 5.51 2.32 5.51
C ILE A 47 5.57 3.13 4.21
N ALA A 48 6.26 4.27 4.22
CA ALA A 48 6.43 5.10 3.03
C ALA A 48 7.33 4.45 1.98
N THR A 49 8.39 3.75 2.40
CA THR A 49 9.23 2.93 1.50
C THR A 49 8.40 1.87 0.80
N PHE A 50 7.56 1.13 1.54
CA PHE A 50 6.65 0.16 0.93
C PHE A 50 5.72 0.81 -0.10
N LYS A 51 5.09 1.95 0.24
CA LYS A 51 4.23 2.70 -0.71
C LYS A 51 4.99 3.12 -1.96
N TYR A 52 6.22 3.61 -1.82
CA TYR A 52 7.03 4.06 -2.95
C TYR A 52 7.43 2.89 -3.85
N ASP A 53 7.97 1.82 -3.27
CA ASP A 53 8.39 0.63 -4.00
C ASP A 53 7.22 -0.02 -4.73
N GLU A 54 6.05 -0.09 -4.07
CA GLU A 54 4.82 -0.58 -4.68
C GLU A 54 4.39 0.27 -5.87
N LEU A 55 4.37 1.60 -5.72
CA LEU A 55 4.01 2.50 -6.80
C LEU A 55 4.98 2.36 -7.98
N CYS A 56 6.29 2.27 -7.74
CA CYS A 56 7.29 1.97 -8.75
C CYS A 56 7.00 0.64 -9.47
N TYR A 57 6.72 -0.41 -8.70
CA TYR A 57 6.41 -1.74 -9.21
C TYR A 57 5.17 -1.74 -10.13
N ILE A 58 4.03 -1.21 -9.67
CA ILE A 58 2.80 -1.21 -10.49
C ILE A 58 2.94 -0.33 -11.73
N GLY A 59 3.69 0.77 -11.63
CA GLY A 59 3.96 1.66 -12.76
C GLY A 59 4.76 0.93 -13.84
N GLN A 60 5.86 0.30 -13.46
CA GLN A 60 6.69 -0.47 -14.37
C GLN A 60 5.91 -1.64 -14.99
N ARG A 61 5.27 -2.47 -14.15
CA ARG A 61 4.54 -3.66 -14.64
C ARG A 61 3.33 -3.31 -15.49
N THR A 62 2.60 -2.23 -15.19
CA THR A 62 1.51 -1.76 -16.05
C THR A 62 2.03 -1.35 -17.42
N MET A 63 3.12 -0.60 -17.48
CA MET A 63 3.72 -0.20 -18.76
C MET A 63 4.25 -1.39 -19.57
N GLU A 64 4.79 -2.41 -18.90
CA GLU A 64 5.32 -3.61 -19.55
C GLU A 64 4.23 -4.57 -20.05
N GLN A 65 3.19 -4.83 -19.24
CA GLN A 65 2.23 -5.91 -19.50
C GLN A 65 0.85 -5.44 -19.99
N MET A 66 0.44 -4.22 -19.61
CA MET A 66 -0.89 -3.69 -19.94
C MET A 66 -0.89 -2.16 -20.09
N PRO A 67 -0.13 -1.61 -21.06
CA PRO A 67 0.06 -0.16 -21.20
C PRO A 67 -1.23 0.62 -21.48
N ASP A 68 -2.24 -0.03 -22.07
CA ASP A 68 -3.60 0.49 -22.28
C ASP A 68 -4.33 0.78 -20.96
N LYS A 69 -3.90 0.15 -19.86
CA LYS A 69 -4.45 0.34 -18.50
C LYS A 69 -3.68 1.34 -17.65
N SER A 70 -2.78 2.13 -18.24
CA SER A 70 -2.03 3.18 -17.52
C SER A 70 -2.92 4.21 -16.80
N ALA A 71 -4.15 4.43 -17.29
CA ALA A 71 -5.13 5.29 -16.63
C ALA A 71 -5.68 4.70 -15.31
N GLU A 72 -5.56 3.38 -15.09
CA GLU A 72 -5.99 2.73 -13.85
C GLU A 72 -4.98 2.92 -12.69
N LEU A 73 -3.77 3.43 -12.96
CA LEU A 73 -2.72 3.61 -11.96
C LEU A 73 -3.14 4.53 -10.81
N ASP A 74 -4.01 5.49 -11.06
CA ASP A 74 -4.49 6.41 -10.03
C ASP A 74 -5.44 5.72 -9.06
N ASP A 75 -6.31 4.85 -9.57
CA ASP A 75 -7.22 4.05 -8.75
C ASP A 75 -6.44 3.01 -7.94
N GLN A 76 -5.40 2.42 -8.53
CA GLN A 76 -4.48 1.52 -7.81
C GLN A 76 -3.72 2.24 -6.70
N ALA A 77 -3.19 3.44 -6.97
CA ALA A 77 -2.51 4.25 -5.96
C ALA A 77 -3.44 4.65 -4.80
N LEU A 78 -4.67 5.08 -5.12
CA LEU A 78 -5.67 5.43 -4.12
C LEU A 78 -6.02 4.21 -3.26
N ALA A 79 -6.33 3.08 -3.91
CA ALA A 79 -6.72 1.85 -3.23
C ALA A 79 -5.61 1.29 -2.34
N LEU A 80 -4.33 1.36 -2.77
CA LEU A 80 -3.18 1.03 -1.95
C LEU A 80 -3.17 1.85 -0.65
N PHE A 81 -3.36 3.16 -0.76
CA PHE A 81 -3.30 4.06 0.39
C PHE A 81 -4.47 3.79 1.34
N GLU A 82 -5.69 3.65 0.81
CA GLU A 82 -6.86 3.32 1.62
C GLU A 82 -6.77 1.92 2.26
N PHE A 83 -6.19 0.94 1.56
CA PHE A 83 -5.93 -0.40 2.07
C PHE A 83 -4.98 -0.36 3.26
N LEU A 84 -3.85 0.36 3.12
CA LEU A 84 -2.87 0.51 4.18
C LEU A 84 -3.43 1.27 5.38
N ASP A 85 -4.21 2.32 5.15
CA ASP A 85 -4.83 3.08 6.24
C ASP A 85 -5.86 2.22 6.99
N LEU A 86 -6.66 1.42 6.28
CA LEU A 86 -7.61 0.48 6.87
C LEU A 86 -6.88 -0.62 7.68
N TYR A 87 -5.79 -1.15 7.13
CA TYR A 87 -4.93 -2.13 7.79
C TYR A 87 -4.37 -1.57 9.10
N LEU A 88 -3.67 -0.44 9.03
CA LEU A 88 -2.97 0.16 10.17
C LEU A 88 -3.97 0.56 11.26
N SER A 89 -5.12 1.13 10.88
CA SER A 89 -6.18 1.47 11.82
C SER A 89 -6.72 0.26 12.58
N ASN A 90 -6.93 -0.87 11.89
CA ASN A 90 -7.41 -2.10 12.53
C ASN A 90 -6.30 -2.80 13.33
N PHE A 91 -5.07 -2.76 12.84
CA PHE A 91 -3.91 -3.31 13.52
C PHE A 91 -3.62 -2.57 14.84
N GLU A 92 -3.73 -1.25 14.88
CA GLU A 92 -3.52 -0.45 16.08
C GLU A 92 -4.64 -0.63 17.13
N LYS A 93 -5.89 -0.77 16.68
CA LYS A 93 -7.05 -1.00 17.55
C LYS A 93 -7.08 -2.43 18.11
N ALA A 94 -6.45 -3.38 17.42
CA ALA A 94 -6.41 -4.78 17.81
C ALA A 94 -5.53 -5.01 19.04
N GLY A 95 -5.97 -5.88 19.96
CA GLY A 95 -5.09 -6.41 21.01
C GLY A 95 -3.97 -7.28 20.42
N LYS A 96 -2.86 -7.47 21.15
CA LYS A 96 -1.65 -8.18 20.66
C LYS A 96 -1.94 -9.52 19.94
N LYS A 97 -2.84 -10.35 20.49
CA LYS A 97 -3.21 -11.63 19.88
C LYS A 97 -3.94 -11.46 18.54
N GLN A 98 -4.74 -10.40 18.41
CA GLN A 98 -5.54 -10.11 17.23
C GLN A 98 -4.74 -9.38 16.14
N GLN A 99 -3.67 -8.65 16.51
CA GLN A 99 -2.78 -7.97 15.56
C GLN A 99 -2.21 -8.94 14.51
N TYR A 100 -1.75 -10.11 14.96
CA TYR A 100 -1.26 -11.15 14.05
C TYR A 100 -2.34 -11.59 13.06
N LYS A 101 -3.58 -11.80 13.53
CA LYS A 101 -4.70 -12.16 12.66
C LYS A 101 -5.03 -11.05 11.64
N VAL A 102 -5.07 -9.78 12.06
CA VAL A 102 -5.32 -8.66 11.14
C VAL A 102 -4.25 -8.62 10.05
N MET A 103 -2.97 -8.74 10.42
CA MET A 103 -1.87 -8.78 9.46
C MET A 103 -1.98 -9.96 8.49
N GLN A 104 -2.28 -11.17 8.99
CA GLN A 104 -2.42 -12.35 8.15
C GLN A 104 -3.60 -12.23 7.17
N ASP A 105 -4.74 -11.70 7.61
CA ASP A 105 -5.90 -11.49 6.74
C ASP A 105 -5.56 -10.50 5.61
N PHE A 106 -4.94 -9.35 5.92
CA PHE A 106 -4.55 -8.37 4.91
C PHE A 106 -3.48 -8.90 3.95
N LYS A 107 -2.50 -9.65 4.47
CA LYS A 107 -1.52 -10.36 3.63
C LYS A 107 -2.21 -11.33 2.67
N GLN A 108 -3.20 -12.07 3.16
CA GLN A 108 -3.94 -13.02 2.34
C GLN A 108 -4.75 -12.31 1.24
N PHE A 109 -5.34 -11.14 1.51
CA PHE A 109 -6.04 -10.36 0.48
C PHE A 109 -5.09 -9.92 -0.64
N CYS A 110 -3.82 -9.62 -0.34
CA CYS A 110 -2.82 -9.30 -1.37
C CYS A 110 -2.51 -10.52 -2.25
N ILE A 111 -2.38 -11.70 -1.63
CA ILE A 111 -2.09 -12.97 -2.33
C ILE A 111 -3.27 -13.42 -3.21
N GLU A 112 -4.51 -13.21 -2.76
CA GLU A 112 -5.72 -13.63 -3.48
C GLU A 112 -5.95 -12.89 -4.81
N PHE A 113 -5.40 -11.68 -4.95
CA PHE A 113 -5.67 -10.81 -6.10
C PHE A 113 -4.38 -10.33 -6.76
N PRO A 114 -3.61 -11.21 -7.44
CA PRO A 114 -2.49 -10.76 -8.25
C PRO A 114 -2.99 -9.90 -9.42
N ARG A 115 -2.24 -8.85 -9.76
CA ARG A 115 -2.57 -7.92 -10.85
C ARG A 115 -1.87 -8.27 -12.16
N TYR A 116 -0.66 -8.82 -12.07
CA TYR A 116 0.22 -9.12 -13.19
C TYR A 116 0.54 -10.61 -13.25
N ASP A 117 0.95 -11.09 -14.42
CA ASP A 117 1.61 -12.39 -14.54
C ASP A 117 3.11 -12.17 -14.22
N ASP A 118 3.46 -12.31 -12.95
CA ASP A 118 4.81 -12.08 -12.44
C ASP A 118 5.22 -13.22 -11.51
N SER A 119 6.09 -14.09 -12.02
CA SER A 119 6.61 -15.24 -11.28
C SER A 119 7.86 -14.95 -10.45
N ASP A 120 8.38 -13.71 -10.48
CA ASP A 120 9.53 -13.33 -9.66
C ASP A 120 9.10 -13.15 -8.19
N THR A 121 9.08 -14.25 -7.45
CA THR A 121 8.75 -14.24 -6.03
C THR A 121 9.81 -13.55 -5.18
N THR A 122 11.05 -13.46 -5.65
CA THR A 122 12.10 -12.72 -4.93
C THR A 122 11.78 -11.24 -4.87
N LEU A 123 11.26 -10.69 -5.98
CA LEU A 123 10.77 -9.32 -6.05
C LEU A 123 9.41 -9.16 -5.36
N THR A 124 8.41 -9.93 -5.78
CA THR A 124 7.01 -9.73 -5.36
C THR A 124 6.78 -10.02 -3.87
N GLU A 125 7.61 -10.86 -3.25
CA GLU A 125 7.54 -11.19 -1.82
C GLU A 125 8.64 -10.50 -0.98
N ALA A 126 9.35 -9.50 -1.52
CA ALA A 126 10.49 -8.85 -0.84
C ALA A 126 10.16 -8.32 0.57
N TYR A 127 8.90 -7.99 0.82
CA TYR A 127 8.41 -7.48 2.10
C TYR A 127 7.94 -8.57 3.09
N TYR A 128 8.00 -9.86 2.75
CA TYR A 128 7.62 -10.97 3.64
C TYR A 128 8.65 -11.23 4.75
N ASN A 129 8.93 -10.23 5.57
CA ASN A 129 9.83 -10.34 6.70
C ASN A 129 9.35 -9.50 7.89
N GLU A 130 9.81 -9.87 9.09
CA GLU A 130 9.34 -9.27 10.35
C GLU A 130 9.79 -7.81 10.55
N ASN A 131 10.69 -7.29 9.71
CA ASN A 131 11.16 -5.91 9.84
C ASN A 131 10.15 -4.89 9.31
N TYR A 132 9.13 -5.31 8.57
CA TYR A 132 8.11 -4.43 8.00
C TYR A 132 6.73 -4.74 8.59
N ILE A 133 6.03 -3.68 9.01
CA ILE A 133 4.62 -3.79 9.41
C ILE A 133 3.69 -4.00 8.20
N THR A 134 4.20 -3.84 6.98
CA THR A 134 3.49 -4.04 5.72
C THR A 134 4.03 -5.27 4.96
N PRO A 135 3.85 -6.50 5.46
CA PRO A 135 4.39 -7.70 4.82
C PRO A 135 3.49 -8.16 3.66
N PHE A 136 3.31 -7.28 2.69
CA PHE A 136 2.34 -7.41 1.60
C PHE A 136 3.06 -7.67 0.27
N ASN A 137 2.38 -8.39 -0.62
CA ASN A 137 2.91 -8.75 -1.93
C ASN A 137 2.89 -7.53 -2.84
N LEU A 138 3.94 -7.32 -3.64
CA LEU A 138 3.95 -6.22 -4.60
C LEU A 138 3.04 -6.48 -5.82
N ASN A 139 2.90 -7.74 -6.23
CA ASN A 139 1.95 -8.15 -7.25
C ASN A 139 0.52 -8.21 -6.67
N THR A 140 -0.06 -7.05 -6.39
CA THR A 140 -1.42 -6.94 -5.84
C THR A 140 -2.29 -6.02 -6.70
N ASP A 141 -3.52 -6.47 -6.99
CA ASP A 141 -4.60 -5.63 -7.50
C ASP A 141 -5.25 -4.90 -6.32
N TRP A 142 -4.73 -3.71 -6.04
CA TRP A 142 -5.07 -2.96 -4.83
C TRP A 142 -6.54 -2.59 -4.76
N VAL A 143 -7.19 -2.35 -5.90
CA VAL A 143 -8.63 -2.08 -5.96
C VAL A 143 -9.40 -3.30 -5.43
N LYS A 144 -9.12 -4.50 -5.93
CA LYS A 144 -9.79 -5.73 -5.47
C LYS A 144 -9.43 -6.11 -4.03
N ALA A 145 -8.15 -5.99 -3.68
CA ALA A 145 -7.69 -6.27 -2.32
C ALA A 145 -8.34 -5.33 -1.29
N TYR A 146 -8.46 -4.04 -1.63
CA TYR A 146 -9.17 -3.06 -0.82
C TYR A 146 -10.67 -3.33 -0.74
N GLU A 147 -11.33 -3.63 -1.86
CA GLU A 147 -12.73 -4.03 -1.89
C GLU A 147 -13.01 -5.22 -0.96
N LYS A 148 -12.16 -6.25 -1.02
CA LYS A 148 -12.25 -7.39 -0.10
C LYS A 148 -12.05 -6.95 1.35
N ALA A 149 -10.98 -6.22 1.65
CA ALA A 149 -10.65 -5.80 3.01
C ALA A 149 -11.78 -4.98 3.64
N ARG A 150 -12.37 -4.02 2.91
CA ARG A 150 -13.44 -3.16 3.42
C ARG A 150 -14.73 -3.92 3.73
N THR A 151 -15.04 -5.04 3.06
CA THR A 151 -16.20 -5.87 3.43
C THR A 151 -16.08 -6.48 4.83
N ILE A 152 -14.86 -6.65 5.32
CA ILE A 152 -14.57 -7.33 6.59
C ILE A 152 -14.22 -6.31 7.69
N TYR A 153 -13.46 -5.26 7.33
CA TYR A 153 -12.78 -4.39 8.28
C TYR A 153 -13.27 -2.93 8.31
N LYS A 154 -14.14 -2.52 7.37
CA LYS A 154 -14.76 -1.19 7.37
C LYS A 154 -16.12 -1.30 8.07
N LYS A 155 -16.11 -1.12 9.39
CA LYS A 155 -17.32 -1.02 10.23
C LYS A 155 -17.59 0.43 10.59
#